data_AF-A0A0K8Q8N4-F1
#
_entry.id   AF-A0A0K8Q8N4-F1
#
_cell.length_a   1.000
_cell.length_b   1.000
_cell.length_c   1.000
_cell.angle_alpha   90.00
_cell.angle_beta   90.00
_cell.angle_gamma   90.00
#
_symmetry.space_group_name_H-M   'P 1'
#
loop_
_entity.id
_entity.type
_entity.pdbx_description
1 polymer ?
#
loop_
_entity_poly.entity_id
_entity_poly.type
_entity_poly.pdbx_seq_one_letter_code
_entity_poly.pdbx_strand_id
1 'polypeptide(L)'
;MVLVLNAVIFAYNGIELVGITAGEMEDAKREVPKAIRAVVLRIVVFYVGSVLLLAMLLPSDQYKAGVSPFVTVFGQMGLGWVGDVMNMIVITAALSSCNSGLYSIGRVFRTMANNGHAPQWLTRMSTRHVPYAAILAIAAFYLVGILLNIWLGGSHAFDLALNTASIGVIFTWGAIFASQIALRHQKGRVSGLPMPGSPWTSWAGLVALLAIAVLIGFDSMTDKATGEVFQLGLWTLATIPFFALLLWLGWQKVKHNEPKSALFS
;
A
#
# COMPACT_ATOMS: atom_id res chain seq x y z
N MET A 1 -9.50 19.18 2.47
CA MET A 1 -8.46 19.16 1.41
C MET A 1 -7.29 18.25 1.79
N VAL A 2 -6.65 18.43 2.95
CA VAL A 2 -5.52 17.58 3.40
C VAL A 2 -5.88 16.08 3.50
N LEU A 3 -7.03 15.74 4.10
CA LEU A 3 -7.53 14.36 4.17
C LEU A 3 -7.72 13.68 2.80
N VAL A 4 -8.17 14.44 1.79
CA VAL A 4 -8.41 13.90 0.44
C VAL A 4 -7.09 13.60 -0.26
N LEU A 5 -6.07 14.44 -0.07
CA LEU A 5 -4.75 14.22 -0.63
C LEU A 5 -4.13 12.91 -0.11
N ASN A 6 -4.24 12.66 1.21
CA ASN A 6 -3.77 11.41 1.80
C ASN A 6 -4.47 10.20 1.17
N ALA A 7 -5.81 10.21 1.09
CA ALA A 7 -6.59 9.12 0.51
C ALA A 7 -6.21 8.82 -0.96
N VAL A 8 -5.95 9.86 -1.76
CA VAL A 8 -5.51 9.72 -3.16
C VAL A 8 -4.14 9.06 -3.25
N ILE A 9 -3.19 9.44 -2.39
CA ILE A 9 -1.85 8.85 -2.38
C ILE A 9 -1.91 7.38 -1.95
N PHE A 10 -2.76 7.04 -0.98
CA PHE A 10 -3.00 5.66 -0.58
C PHE A 10 -3.61 4.80 -1.69
N ALA A 11 -4.44 5.39 -2.55
CA ALA A 11 -5.01 4.68 -3.69
C ALA A 11 -3.93 4.19 -4.70
N TYR A 12 -2.72 4.76 -4.66
CA TYR A 12 -1.61 4.35 -5.51
C TYR A 12 -0.57 3.47 -4.80
N ASN A 13 -0.82 3.08 -3.55
CA ASN A 13 -0.01 2.08 -2.89
C ASN A 13 -0.11 0.73 -3.62
N GLY A 14 1.00 0.01 -3.77
CA GLY A 14 1.06 -1.29 -4.44
C GLY A 14 1.64 -1.25 -5.86
N ILE A 15 1.92 -0.07 -6.44
CA ILE A 15 2.61 0.01 -7.74
C ILE A 15 4.05 -0.51 -7.68
N GLU A 16 4.66 -0.54 -6.49
CA GLU A 16 5.96 -1.15 -6.23
C GLU A 16 5.98 -2.67 -6.49
N LEU A 17 4.80 -3.30 -6.55
CA LEU A 17 4.67 -4.71 -6.89
C LEU A 17 5.26 -5.04 -8.27
N VAL A 18 5.22 -4.10 -9.23
CA VAL A 18 5.86 -4.28 -10.53
C VAL A 18 7.37 -4.51 -10.38
N GLY A 19 8.00 -3.89 -9.38
CA GLY A 19 9.42 -4.10 -9.08
C GLY A 19 9.71 -5.46 -8.46
N ILE A 20 8.82 -5.97 -7.60
CA ILE A 20 8.97 -7.30 -6.99
C ILE A 20 8.81 -8.39 -8.06
N THR A 21 7.82 -8.26 -8.95
CA THR A 21 7.57 -9.23 -10.02
C THR A 21 8.58 -9.14 -11.15
N ALA A 22 9.23 -7.99 -11.35
CA ALA A 22 10.29 -7.83 -12.34
C ALA A 22 11.43 -8.86 -12.18
N GLY A 23 11.74 -9.28 -10.95
CA GLY A 23 12.77 -10.29 -10.69
C GLY A 23 12.42 -11.70 -11.21
N GLU A 24 11.17 -11.94 -11.56
CA GLU A 24 10.65 -13.22 -12.06
C GLU A 24 10.25 -13.17 -13.54
N MET A 25 10.36 -12.00 -14.17
CA MET A 25 10.05 -11.84 -15.59
C MET A 25 11.19 -12.38 -16.44
N GLU A 26 10.85 -13.20 -17.44
CA GLU A 26 11.81 -13.73 -18.41
C GLU A 26 12.55 -12.61 -19.17
N ASP A 27 11.83 -11.54 -19.55
CA ASP A 27 12.41 -10.33 -20.15
C ASP A 27 11.97 -9.07 -19.39
N ALA A 28 12.53 -8.89 -18.20
CA ALA A 28 12.25 -7.72 -17.36
C ALA A 28 12.59 -6.38 -18.05
N LYS A 29 13.59 -6.34 -18.93
CA LYS A 29 14.02 -5.11 -19.62
C LYS A 29 12.93 -4.58 -20.57
N ARG A 30 12.19 -5.49 -21.20
CA ARG A 30 11.11 -5.15 -22.13
C ARG A 30 9.75 -5.05 -21.46
N GLU A 31 9.44 -5.95 -20.52
CA GLU A 31 8.11 -6.07 -19.94
C GLU A 31 7.84 -5.03 -18.84
N VAL A 32 8.84 -4.67 -18.02
CA VAL A 32 8.65 -3.66 -16.96
C VAL A 32 8.26 -2.29 -17.52
N PRO A 33 8.94 -1.71 -18.55
CA PRO A 33 8.53 -0.43 -19.10
C PRO A 33 7.11 -0.45 -19.70
N LYS A 34 6.71 -1.55 -20.34
CA LYS A 34 5.36 -1.71 -20.88
C LYS A 34 4.32 -1.75 -19.78
N ALA A 35 4.56 -2.55 -18.73
CA ALA A 35 3.67 -2.65 -17.59
C ALA A 35 3.47 -1.29 -16.92
N ILE A 36 4.54 -0.52 -16.70
CA ILE A 36 4.47 0.83 -16.12
C ILE A 36 3.59 1.74 -16.98
N ARG A 37 3.82 1.81 -18.30
CA ARG A 37 3.01 2.64 -19.21
C ARG A 37 1.54 2.23 -19.20
N ALA A 38 1.26 0.93 -19.19
CA ALA A 38 -0.10 0.41 -19.12
C ALA A 38 -0.79 0.78 -17.80
N VAL A 39 -0.10 0.69 -16.67
CA VAL A 39 -0.63 1.09 -15.35
C VAL A 39 -0.94 2.59 -15.34
N VAL A 40 -0.02 3.45 -15.79
CA VAL A 40 -0.24 4.90 -15.85
C VAL A 40 -1.44 5.25 -16.73
N LEU A 41 -1.54 4.67 -17.92
CA LEU A 41 -2.68 4.90 -18.82
C LEU A 41 -3.99 4.49 -18.17
N ARG A 42 -4.03 3.31 -17.51
CA ARG A 42 -5.21 2.83 -16.81
C ARG A 42 -5.61 3.75 -15.65
N ILE A 43 -4.66 4.29 -14.90
CA ILE A 43 -4.95 5.27 -13.85
C ILE A 43 -5.57 6.54 -14.44
N VAL A 44 -4.99 7.09 -15.49
CA VAL A 44 -5.52 8.32 -16.13
C VAL A 44 -6.94 8.07 -16.67
N VAL A 45 -7.13 6.99 -17.42
CA VAL A 45 -8.43 6.72 -18.07
C VAL A 45 -9.50 6.31 -17.06
N PHE A 46 -9.21 5.34 -16.19
CA PHE A 46 -10.24 4.78 -15.30
C PHE A 46 -10.40 5.56 -14.01
N TYR A 47 -9.32 6.00 -13.35
CA TYR A 47 -9.43 6.72 -12.09
C TYR A 47 -9.73 8.20 -12.32
N VAL A 48 -8.84 8.92 -13.01
CA VAL A 48 -9.02 10.36 -13.23
C VAL A 48 -10.26 10.63 -14.07
N GLY A 49 -10.47 9.83 -15.14
CA GLY A 49 -11.67 9.92 -15.97
C GLY A 49 -12.96 9.69 -15.20
N SER A 50 -13.06 8.63 -14.37
CA SER A 50 -14.29 8.38 -13.60
C SER A 50 -14.54 9.44 -12.53
N VAL A 51 -13.52 9.88 -11.80
CA VAL A 51 -13.65 10.93 -10.78
C VAL A 51 -14.10 12.25 -11.42
N LEU A 52 -13.54 12.60 -12.58
CA LEU A 52 -13.93 13.80 -13.32
C LEU A 52 -15.39 13.72 -13.81
N LEU A 53 -15.80 12.58 -14.37
CA LEU A 53 -17.19 12.37 -14.75
C LEU A 53 -18.14 12.48 -13.56
N LEU A 54 -17.80 11.84 -12.43
CA LEU A 54 -18.59 11.92 -11.21
C LEU A 54 -18.67 13.34 -10.65
N ALA A 55 -17.57 14.10 -10.68
CA ALA A 55 -17.55 15.49 -10.23
C ALA A 55 -18.42 16.40 -11.12
N MET A 56 -18.56 16.08 -12.42
CA MET A 56 -19.46 16.79 -13.34
C MET A 56 -20.93 16.37 -13.19
N LEU A 57 -21.19 15.09 -12.90
CA LEU A 57 -22.53 14.51 -12.78
C LEU A 57 -23.18 14.75 -11.41
N LEU A 58 -22.40 14.81 -10.34
CA LEU A 58 -22.88 14.96 -8.98
C LEU A 58 -22.31 16.24 -8.36
N PRO A 59 -23.04 17.37 -8.45
CA PRO A 59 -22.70 18.59 -7.74
C PRO A 59 -22.45 18.32 -6.25
N SER A 60 -21.47 19.01 -5.65
CA SER A 60 -21.02 18.75 -4.27
C SER A 60 -22.13 18.90 -3.21
N ASP A 61 -23.19 19.63 -3.55
CA ASP A 61 -24.42 19.83 -2.78
C ASP A 61 -25.34 18.60 -2.72
N GLN A 62 -25.20 17.66 -3.66
CA GLN A 62 -26.01 16.43 -3.71
C GLN A 62 -25.29 15.20 -3.15
N TYR A 63 -24.04 15.36 -2.71
CA TYR A 63 -23.27 14.28 -2.11
C TYR A 63 -23.85 13.89 -0.73
N LYS A 64 -24.19 12.61 -0.58
CA LYS A 64 -24.59 12.04 0.71
C LYS A 64 -23.49 11.15 1.25
N ALA A 65 -22.97 11.48 2.42
CA ALA A 65 -22.00 10.65 3.12
C ALA A 65 -22.58 9.25 3.39
N GLY A 66 -21.77 8.21 3.20
CA GLY A 66 -22.16 6.81 3.44
C GLY A 66 -22.90 6.13 2.27
N VAL A 67 -23.24 6.85 1.20
CA VAL A 67 -23.82 6.27 -0.02
C VAL A 67 -22.80 6.37 -1.16
N SER A 68 -22.65 5.28 -1.92
CA SER A 68 -21.75 5.27 -3.08
C SER A 68 -22.21 6.30 -4.13
N PRO A 69 -21.34 7.22 -4.58
CA PRO A 69 -21.68 8.21 -5.60
C PRO A 69 -22.23 7.59 -6.89
N PHE A 70 -21.73 6.41 -7.28
CA PHE A 70 -22.26 5.67 -8.43
C PHE A 70 -23.72 5.27 -8.22
N VAL A 71 -24.07 4.78 -7.02
CA VAL A 71 -25.45 4.42 -6.68
C VAL A 71 -26.34 5.66 -6.71
N THR A 72 -25.85 6.80 -6.23
CA THR A 72 -26.61 8.07 -6.26
C THR A 72 -26.89 8.54 -7.68
N VAL A 73 -25.87 8.59 -8.55
CA VAL A 73 -26.01 9.04 -9.95
C VAL A 73 -26.91 8.10 -10.74
N PHE A 74 -26.65 6.78 -10.69
CA PHE A 74 -27.47 5.81 -11.44
C PHE A 74 -28.88 5.68 -10.87
N GLY A 75 -29.05 5.88 -9.56
CA GLY A 75 -30.37 5.94 -8.92
C GLY A 75 -31.22 7.10 -9.44
N GLN A 76 -30.64 8.30 -9.60
CA GLN A 76 -31.32 9.45 -10.20
C GLN A 76 -31.73 9.20 -11.66
N MET A 77 -30.99 8.36 -12.38
CA MET A 77 -31.31 7.94 -13.76
C MET A 77 -32.32 6.78 -13.85
N GLY A 78 -32.86 6.31 -12.71
CA GLY A 78 -33.80 5.17 -12.67
C GLY A 78 -33.14 3.80 -12.81
N LEU A 79 -31.80 3.71 -12.74
CA LEU A 79 -31.00 2.50 -12.94
C LEU A 79 -30.52 1.93 -11.60
N GLY A 80 -31.43 1.67 -10.66
CA GLY A 80 -31.10 1.19 -9.31
C GLY A 80 -30.30 -0.11 -9.27
N TRP A 81 -30.51 -1.02 -10.24
CA TRP A 81 -29.81 -2.30 -10.36
C TRP A 81 -28.29 -2.16 -10.59
N VAL A 82 -27.85 -1.03 -11.15
CA VAL A 82 -26.42 -0.78 -11.40
C VAL A 82 -25.65 -0.68 -10.10
N GLY A 83 -26.28 -0.23 -9.01
CA GLY A 83 -25.66 -0.20 -7.69
C GLY A 83 -25.23 -1.58 -7.20
N ASP A 84 -26.08 -2.59 -7.35
CA ASP A 84 -25.79 -3.96 -6.93
C ASP A 84 -24.69 -4.59 -7.77
N VAL A 85 -24.72 -4.35 -9.09
CA VAL A 85 -23.66 -4.78 -10.01
C VAL A 85 -22.32 -4.13 -9.64
N MET A 86 -22.31 -2.84 -9.31
CA MET A 86 -21.10 -2.15 -8.87
C MET A 86 -20.57 -2.71 -7.56
N ASN A 87 -21.43 -3.02 -6.59
CA ASN A 87 -21.01 -3.67 -5.34
C ASN A 87 -20.37 -5.04 -5.60
N MET A 88 -20.95 -5.87 -6.48
CA MET A 88 -20.38 -7.16 -6.87
C MET A 88 -19.00 -6.99 -7.53
N ILE A 89 -18.84 -6.01 -8.43
CA ILE A 89 -17.57 -5.69 -9.08
C ILE A 89 -16.53 -5.28 -8.03
N VAL A 90 -16.87 -4.40 -7.10
CA VAL A 90 -15.97 -3.91 -6.05
C VAL A 90 -15.51 -5.06 -5.15
N ILE A 91 -16.41 -5.95 -4.73
CA ILE A 91 -16.06 -7.11 -3.89
C ILE A 91 -15.12 -8.06 -4.65
N THR A 92 -15.42 -8.33 -5.92
CA THR A 92 -14.59 -9.22 -6.75
C THR A 92 -13.21 -8.61 -6.99
N ALA A 93 -13.13 -7.30 -7.24
CA ALA A 93 -11.87 -6.58 -7.37
C ALA A 93 -11.06 -6.60 -6.05
N ALA A 94 -11.72 -6.40 -4.91
CA ALA A 94 -11.09 -6.46 -3.60
C ALA A 94 -10.51 -7.85 -3.32
N LEU A 95 -11.27 -8.92 -3.59
CA LEU A 95 -10.79 -10.30 -3.44
C LEU A 95 -9.59 -10.61 -4.34
N SER A 96 -9.62 -10.14 -5.59
CA SER A 96 -8.49 -10.27 -6.52
C SER A 96 -7.24 -9.55 -6.02
N SER A 97 -7.40 -8.31 -5.53
CA SER A 97 -6.31 -7.53 -4.93
C SER A 97 -5.72 -8.20 -3.70
N CYS A 98 -6.57 -8.74 -2.80
CA CYS A 98 -6.12 -9.50 -1.64
C CYS A 98 -5.29 -10.73 -2.02
N ASN A 99 -5.70 -11.46 -3.06
CA ASN A 99 -4.95 -12.62 -3.55
C ASN A 99 -3.56 -12.23 -4.07
N SER A 100 -3.47 -11.19 -4.89
CA SER A 100 -2.19 -10.66 -5.36
C SER A 100 -1.32 -10.13 -4.21
N GLY A 101 -1.91 -9.44 -3.23
CA GLY A 101 -1.20 -8.94 -2.05
C GLY A 101 -0.59 -10.06 -1.21
N LEU A 102 -1.35 -11.11 -0.90
CA LEU A 102 -0.87 -12.28 -0.17
C LEU A 102 0.32 -12.96 -0.86
N TYR A 103 0.22 -13.13 -2.18
CA TYR A 103 1.28 -13.72 -2.99
C TYR A 103 2.58 -12.91 -2.91
N SER A 104 2.47 -11.60 -3.09
CA SER A 104 3.61 -10.69 -3.15
C SER A 104 4.32 -10.53 -1.81
N ILE A 105 3.55 -10.31 -0.74
CA ILE A 105 4.09 -10.20 0.62
C ILE A 105 4.74 -11.54 1.03
N GLY A 106 4.14 -12.67 0.65
CA GLY A 106 4.72 -13.99 0.88
C GLY A 106 6.12 -14.15 0.25
N ARG A 107 6.32 -13.62 -0.96
CA ARG A 107 7.63 -13.61 -1.62
C ARG A 107 8.63 -12.66 -0.96
N VAL A 108 8.18 -11.48 -0.53
CA VAL A 108 9.03 -10.54 0.23
C VAL A 108 9.53 -11.18 1.53
N PHE A 109 8.64 -11.79 2.32
CA PHE A 109 9.03 -12.50 3.55
C PHE A 109 9.99 -13.66 3.27
N ARG A 110 9.76 -14.41 2.20
CA ARG A 110 10.66 -15.48 1.78
C ARG A 110 12.05 -14.95 1.46
N THR A 111 12.16 -13.90 0.65
CA THR A 111 13.43 -13.30 0.26
C THR A 111 14.17 -12.77 1.50
N MET A 112 13.44 -12.11 2.39
CA MET A 112 13.97 -11.64 3.67
C MET A 112 14.50 -12.81 4.54
N ALA A 113 13.75 -13.92 4.62
CA ALA A 113 14.15 -15.09 5.39
C ALA A 113 15.36 -15.84 4.77
N ASN A 114 15.44 -15.91 3.44
CA ASN A 114 16.59 -16.47 2.72
C ASN A 114 17.87 -15.64 2.95
N ASN A 115 17.74 -14.33 3.12
CA ASN A 115 18.85 -13.42 3.43
C ASN A 115 19.17 -13.36 4.93
N GLY A 116 18.55 -14.20 5.76
CA GLY A 116 18.79 -14.19 7.21
C GLY A 116 18.16 -13.00 7.95
N HIS A 117 17.27 -12.24 7.31
CA HIS A 117 16.58 -11.08 7.91
C HIS A 117 15.16 -11.39 8.41
N ALA A 118 14.67 -12.63 8.23
CA ALA A 118 13.42 -13.12 8.81
C ALA A 118 13.58 -14.55 9.39
N PRO A 119 12.62 -15.02 10.21
CA PRO A 119 12.62 -16.38 10.74
C PRO A 119 12.75 -17.46 9.64
N GLN A 120 13.67 -18.41 9.82
CA GLN A 120 13.98 -19.39 8.77
C GLN A 120 12.80 -20.27 8.33
N TRP A 121 11.79 -20.48 9.18
CA TRP A 121 10.62 -21.28 8.82
C TRP A 121 9.79 -20.64 7.68
N LEU A 122 9.92 -19.33 7.45
CA LEU A 122 9.29 -18.61 6.33
C LEU A 122 9.88 -19.00 4.96
N THR A 123 11.04 -19.67 4.92
CA THR A 123 11.64 -20.14 3.65
C THR A 123 10.98 -21.41 3.11
N ARG A 124 10.06 -22.05 3.85
CA ARG A 124 9.41 -23.30 3.43
C ARG A 124 8.49 -23.09 2.22
N MET A 125 8.56 -24.00 1.25
CA MET A 125 7.76 -23.97 0.01
C MET A 125 6.84 -25.17 -0.10
N SER A 126 5.74 -24.95 -0.81
CA SER A 126 4.90 -26.02 -1.34
C SER A 126 5.59 -26.69 -2.54
N THR A 127 5.12 -27.87 -2.93
CA THR A 127 5.54 -28.60 -4.14
C THR A 127 5.39 -27.77 -5.42
N ARG A 128 4.52 -26.77 -5.42
CA ARG A 128 4.31 -25.81 -6.52
C ARG A 128 5.16 -24.53 -6.43
N HIS A 129 6.23 -24.53 -5.63
CA HIS A 129 7.14 -23.38 -5.44
C HIS A 129 6.48 -22.12 -4.84
N VAL A 130 5.37 -22.30 -4.12
CA VAL A 130 4.67 -21.22 -3.41
C VAL A 130 5.11 -21.17 -1.94
N PRO A 131 5.48 -20.00 -1.37
CA PRO A 131 5.92 -19.87 0.03
C PRO A 131 4.75 -19.99 1.03
N TYR A 132 4.24 -21.21 1.22
CA TYR A 132 3.04 -21.46 2.02
C TYR A 132 3.18 -21.00 3.48
N ALA A 133 4.37 -21.14 4.07
CA ALA A 133 4.60 -20.74 5.46
C ALA A 133 4.42 -19.23 5.66
N ALA A 134 4.92 -18.42 4.71
CA ALA A 134 4.72 -16.98 4.73
C ALA A 134 3.25 -16.61 4.49
N ILE A 135 2.59 -17.27 3.53
CA ILE A 135 1.16 -17.02 3.24
C ILE A 135 0.28 -17.34 4.45
N LEU A 136 0.50 -18.47 5.13
CA LEU A 136 -0.25 -18.83 6.34
C LEU A 136 -0.01 -17.85 7.49
N ALA A 137 1.22 -17.35 7.65
CA ALA A 137 1.52 -16.34 8.66
C ALA A 137 0.76 -15.03 8.40
N ILE A 138 0.72 -14.58 7.13
CA ILE A 138 -0.03 -13.37 6.75
C ILE A 138 -1.54 -13.60 6.91
N ALA A 139 -2.06 -14.77 6.53
CA ALA A 139 -3.46 -15.11 6.70
C ALA A 139 -3.87 -15.13 8.18
N ALA A 140 -3.02 -15.64 9.07
CA ALA A 140 -3.25 -15.58 10.51
C ALA A 140 -3.31 -14.12 11.01
N PHE A 141 -2.42 -13.26 10.50
CA PHE A 141 -2.44 -11.83 10.82
C PHE A 141 -3.73 -11.14 10.34
N TYR A 142 -4.20 -11.48 9.14
CA TYR A 142 -5.49 -11.00 8.63
C TYR A 142 -6.66 -11.45 9.50
N LEU A 143 -6.67 -12.72 9.94
CA LEU A 143 -7.69 -13.24 10.85
C LEU A 143 -7.73 -12.44 12.16
N VAL A 144 -6.56 -12.16 12.75
CA VAL A 144 -6.45 -11.32 13.95
C VAL A 144 -7.01 -9.92 13.68
N GLY A 145 -6.67 -9.31 12.54
CA GLY A 145 -7.22 -8.01 12.14
C GLY A 145 -8.74 -8.00 12.01
N ILE A 146 -9.33 -9.04 11.43
CA ILE A 146 -10.79 -9.20 11.31
C ILE A 146 -11.43 -9.33 12.70
N LEU A 147 -10.85 -10.14 13.59
CA LEU A 147 -11.35 -10.30 14.95
C LEU A 147 -11.31 -8.98 15.73
N LEU A 148 -10.20 -8.24 15.63
CA LEU A 148 -10.07 -6.92 16.22
C LEU A 148 -11.11 -5.94 15.65
N ASN A 149 -11.37 -5.99 14.34
CA ASN A 149 -12.37 -5.14 13.69
C ASN A 149 -13.79 -5.40 14.21
N ILE A 150 -14.13 -6.67 14.47
CA ILE A 150 -15.42 -7.04 15.05
C ILE A 150 -15.50 -6.57 16.51
N TRP A 151 -14.42 -6.68 17.27
CA TRP A 151 -14.41 -6.37 18.71
C TRP A 151 -14.40 -4.86 19.03
N LEU A 152 -13.73 -4.06 18.20
CA LEU A 152 -13.56 -2.60 18.39
C LEU A 152 -14.65 -1.75 17.70
N GLY A 153 -15.70 -2.36 17.14
CA GLY A 153 -16.81 -1.62 16.56
C GLY A 153 -16.57 -1.04 15.16
N GLY A 154 -15.97 -1.82 14.25
CA GLY A 154 -16.02 -1.66 12.78
C GLY A 154 -15.40 -0.39 12.18
N SER A 155 -15.96 0.79 12.45
CA SER A 155 -15.49 2.06 11.90
C SER A 155 -14.14 2.48 12.51
N HIS A 156 -14.02 2.41 13.84
CA HIS A 156 -12.81 2.85 14.54
C HIS A 156 -11.60 1.97 14.24
N ALA A 157 -11.80 0.65 14.14
CA ALA A 157 -10.73 -0.29 13.83
C ALA A 157 -10.20 -0.12 12.40
N PHE A 158 -11.10 0.13 11.44
CA PHE A 158 -10.74 0.40 10.05
C PHE A 158 -9.92 1.68 9.94
N ASP A 159 -10.38 2.78 10.55
CA ASP A 159 -9.68 4.06 10.52
C ASP A 159 -8.31 3.97 11.21
N LEU A 160 -8.23 3.29 12.36
CA LEU A 160 -6.95 3.05 13.05
C LEU A 160 -5.99 2.21 12.21
N ALA A 161 -6.48 1.16 11.55
CA ALA A 161 -5.67 0.31 10.69
C ALA A 161 -5.13 1.08 9.48
N LEU A 162 -5.96 1.92 8.85
CA LEU A 162 -5.58 2.74 7.70
C LEU A 162 -4.49 3.77 8.09
N ASN A 163 -4.66 4.44 9.22
CA ASN A 163 -3.67 5.38 9.75
C ASN A 163 -2.35 4.69 10.10
N THR A 164 -2.42 3.51 10.72
CA THR A 164 -1.23 2.72 11.04
C THR A 164 -0.49 2.25 9.79
N ALA A 165 -1.23 1.76 8.78
CA ALA A 165 -0.68 1.34 7.49
C ALA A 165 0.03 2.50 6.77
N SER A 166 -0.44 3.74 6.98
CA SER A 166 0.13 4.95 6.38
C SER A 166 1.62 5.13 6.68
N ILE A 167 2.02 4.86 7.91
CA ILE A 167 3.43 4.91 8.33
C ILE A 167 4.26 3.89 7.56
N GLY A 168 3.73 2.67 7.40
CA GLY A 168 4.38 1.60 6.67
C GLY A 168 4.62 1.96 5.19
N VAL A 169 3.64 2.61 4.56
CA VAL A 169 3.76 3.09 3.17
C VAL A 169 4.84 4.17 3.05
N ILE A 170 4.82 5.18 3.93
CA ILE A 170 5.83 6.25 3.94
C ILE A 170 7.23 5.68 4.14
N PHE A 171 7.38 4.74 5.08
CA PHE A 171 8.65 4.08 5.33
C PHE A 171 9.12 3.27 4.11
N THR A 172 8.23 2.49 3.50
CA THR A 172 8.54 1.65 2.33
C THR A 172 9.02 2.51 1.15
N TRP A 173 8.26 3.55 0.81
CA TRP A 173 8.62 4.44 -0.29
C TRP A 173 9.85 5.30 0.02
N GLY A 174 10.00 5.74 1.27
CA GLY A 174 11.21 6.41 1.75
C GLY A 174 12.45 5.54 1.57
N ALA A 175 12.37 4.26 1.94
CA ALA A 175 13.43 3.29 1.75
C ALA A 175 13.74 3.03 0.27
N ILE A 176 12.72 2.97 -0.60
CA ILE A 176 12.90 2.83 -2.06
C ILE A 176 13.68 4.04 -2.61
N PHE A 177 13.25 5.27 -2.31
CA PHE A 177 13.94 6.47 -2.80
C PHE A 177 15.36 6.59 -2.25
N ALA A 178 15.55 6.34 -0.95
CA ALA A 178 16.87 6.35 -0.32
C ALA A 178 17.80 5.31 -0.96
N SER A 179 17.32 4.08 -1.17
CA SER A 179 18.07 3.02 -1.85
C SER A 179 18.42 3.42 -3.28
N GLN A 180 17.50 4.05 -4.00
CA GLN A 180 17.74 4.53 -5.35
C GLN A 180 18.83 5.61 -5.40
N ILE A 181 18.85 6.54 -4.44
CA ILE A 181 19.89 7.58 -4.32
C ILE A 181 21.23 6.95 -3.98
N ALA A 182 21.28 6.04 -3.00
CA ALA A 182 22.49 5.34 -2.60
C ALA A 182 23.09 4.50 -3.74
N LEU A 183 22.25 3.74 -4.46
CA LEU A 183 22.68 2.95 -5.62
C LEU A 183 23.26 3.82 -6.73
N ARG A 184 22.68 4.99 -6.99
CA ARG A 184 23.20 5.94 -7.98
C ARG A 184 24.53 6.54 -7.54
N HIS A 185 24.68 6.85 -6.26
CA HIS A 185 25.93 7.37 -5.72
C HIS A 185 27.06 6.33 -5.83
N GLN A 186 26.77 5.04 -5.63
CA GLN A 186 27.78 3.98 -5.69
C GLN A 186 28.09 3.52 -7.13
N LYS A 187 27.08 3.35 -7.98
CA LYS A 187 27.20 2.68 -9.29
C LYS A 187 26.88 3.58 -10.49
N GLY A 188 26.57 4.86 -10.27
CA GLY A 188 26.20 5.79 -11.34
C GLY A 188 24.85 5.46 -11.98
N ARG A 189 24.83 5.28 -13.32
CA ARG A 189 23.58 5.06 -14.08
C ARG A 189 23.25 3.57 -14.14
N VAL A 190 22.38 3.10 -13.24
CA VAL A 190 22.07 1.67 -13.05
C VAL A 190 20.86 1.17 -13.84
N SER A 191 20.04 2.06 -14.43
CA SER A 191 18.78 1.69 -15.10
C SER A 191 18.84 1.83 -16.62
N GLY A 192 18.36 0.80 -17.33
CA GLY A 192 18.08 0.83 -18.77
C GLY A 192 16.86 1.67 -19.17
N LEU A 193 16.03 2.06 -18.19
CA LEU A 193 14.92 3.00 -18.37
C LEU A 193 15.14 4.22 -17.47
N PRO A 194 15.87 5.25 -17.93
CA PRO A 194 16.08 6.45 -17.14
C PRO A 194 14.76 7.24 -17.03
N MET A 195 14.32 7.52 -15.81
CA MET A 195 13.19 8.42 -15.56
C MET A 195 13.57 9.84 -16.01
N PRO A 196 12.71 10.55 -16.75
CA PRO A 196 12.96 11.95 -17.10
C PRO A 196 13.09 12.79 -15.81
N GLY A 197 14.11 13.66 -15.74
CA GLY A 197 14.38 14.48 -14.55
C GLY A 197 15.14 13.76 -13.42
N SER A 198 15.62 12.54 -13.63
CA SER A 198 16.50 11.86 -12.66
C SER A 198 17.87 12.58 -12.56
N PRO A 199 18.43 12.84 -11.36
CA PRO A 199 18.08 12.28 -10.04
C PRO A 199 17.13 13.13 -9.18
N TRP A 200 16.74 14.32 -9.64
CA TRP A 200 15.90 15.26 -8.87
C TRP A 200 14.53 14.67 -8.51
N THR A 201 14.00 13.77 -9.33
CA THR A 201 12.73 13.09 -9.05
C THR A 201 12.74 12.25 -7.78
N SER A 202 13.86 11.60 -7.43
CA SER A 202 13.98 10.81 -6.19
C SER A 202 13.98 11.72 -4.95
N TRP A 203 14.64 12.88 -5.03
CA TRP A 203 14.63 13.89 -3.97
C TRP A 203 13.27 14.56 -3.83
N ALA A 204 12.61 14.90 -4.94
CA ALA A 204 11.26 15.43 -4.92
C ALA A 204 10.27 14.44 -4.27
N GLY A 205 10.41 13.14 -4.55
CA GLY A 205 9.64 12.09 -3.89
C GLY A 205 9.85 12.05 -2.37
N LEU A 206 11.10 12.13 -1.90
CA LEU A 206 11.40 12.19 -0.46
C LEU A 206 10.82 13.44 0.22
N VAL A 207 10.94 14.60 -0.41
CA VAL A 207 10.36 15.85 0.12
C VAL A 207 8.84 15.75 0.17
N ALA A 208 8.21 15.20 -0.87
CA ALA A 208 6.77 14.97 -0.88
C ALA A 208 6.33 14.01 0.24
N LEU A 209 7.05 12.91 0.46
CA LEU A 209 6.78 11.98 1.57
C LEU A 209 6.93 12.65 2.93
N LEU A 210 7.94 13.51 3.11
CA LEU A 210 8.14 14.25 4.34
C LEU A 210 6.99 15.25 4.57
N ALA A 211 6.56 15.96 3.52
CA ALA A 211 5.39 16.83 3.59
C ALA A 211 4.13 16.05 3.99
N ILE A 212 3.91 14.87 3.40
CA ILE A 212 2.78 14.00 3.75
C ILE A 212 2.85 13.55 5.22
N ALA A 213 4.03 13.12 5.69
CA ALA A 213 4.22 12.73 7.09
C ALA A 213 3.88 13.87 8.06
N VAL A 214 4.30 15.10 7.72
CA VAL A 214 3.95 16.30 8.50
C VAL A 214 2.44 16.57 8.47
N LEU A 215 1.81 16.45 7.29
CA LEU A 215 0.36 16.63 7.14
C LEU A 215 -0.44 15.60 7.93
N ILE A 216 0.02 14.34 7.98
CA ILE A 216 -0.58 13.30 8.86
C ILE A 216 -0.45 13.72 10.32
N GLY A 217 0.69 14.28 10.74
CA GLY A 217 0.88 14.75 12.12
C GLY A 217 -0.11 15.83 12.56
N PHE A 218 -0.59 16.65 11.62
CA PHE A 218 -1.62 17.67 11.86
C PHE A 218 -3.05 17.15 11.67
N ASP A 219 -3.23 15.87 11.36
CA ASP A 219 -4.57 15.31 11.14
C ASP A 219 -5.30 15.11 12.46
N SER A 220 -6.54 15.60 12.52
CA SER A 220 -7.41 15.52 13.68
C SER A 220 -8.77 15.00 13.24
N MET A 221 -9.17 13.87 13.79
CA MET A 221 -10.49 13.28 13.59
C MET A 221 -11.44 13.82 14.66
N THR A 222 -12.42 14.61 14.25
CA THR A 222 -13.51 15.01 15.15
C THR A 222 -14.61 13.98 15.06
N ASP A 223 -14.93 13.35 16.19
CA ASP A 223 -16.08 12.45 16.29
C ASP A 223 -17.37 13.26 16.07
N LYS A 224 -18.16 12.86 15.06
CA LYS A 224 -19.39 13.54 14.67
C LYS A 224 -20.54 13.35 15.68
N ALA A 225 -20.45 12.36 16.57
CA ALA A 225 -21.49 12.02 17.54
C ALA A 225 -21.25 12.68 18.91
N THR A 226 -20.00 12.82 19.33
CA THR A 226 -19.62 13.35 20.65
C THR A 226 -19.01 14.76 20.60
N GLY A 227 -18.57 15.21 19.42
CA GLY A 227 -17.85 16.48 19.24
C GLY A 227 -16.41 16.46 19.76
N GLU A 228 -15.92 15.31 20.23
CA GLU A 228 -14.55 15.17 20.71
C GLU A 228 -13.54 15.18 19.56
N VAL A 229 -12.48 15.97 19.71
CA VAL A 229 -11.39 16.06 18.73
C VAL A 229 -10.31 15.04 19.11
N PHE A 230 -10.27 13.93 18.40
CA PHE A 230 -9.18 12.96 18.50
C PHE A 230 -8.02 13.41 17.60
N GLN A 231 -6.86 13.67 18.20
CA GLN A 231 -5.64 14.01 17.44
C GLN A 231 -5.01 12.75 16.82
N LEU A 232 -5.73 12.16 15.88
CA LEU A 232 -5.42 10.90 15.20
C LEU A 232 -3.99 10.90 14.63
N GLY A 233 -3.55 12.04 14.09
CA GLY A 233 -2.20 12.25 13.57
C GLY A 233 -1.09 12.08 14.60
N LEU A 234 -1.26 12.66 15.78
CA LEU A 234 -0.30 12.55 16.88
C LEU A 234 -0.24 11.14 17.45
N TRP A 235 -1.38 10.46 17.59
CA TRP A 235 -1.42 9.05 17.97
C TRP A 235 -0.76 8.15 16.92
N THR A 236 -0.97 8.46 15.64
CA THR A 236 -0.31 7.76 14.53
C THR A 236 1.21 7.92 14.65
N LEU A 237 1.72 9.14 14.80
CA LEU A 237 3.15 9.38 15.01
C LEU A 237 3.69 8.71 16.29
N ALA A 238 2.89 8.66 17.36
CA ALA A 238 3.24 7.98 18.61
C ALA A 238 3.36 6.45 18.47
N THR A 239 2.81 5.85 17.40
CA THR A 239 3.06 4.45 17.09
C THR A 239 4.43 4.20 16.44
N ILE A 240 5.11 5.22 15.90
CA ILE A 240 6.42 5.06 15.25
C ILE A 240 7.47 4.47 16.21
N PRO A 241 7.66 4.98 17.44
CA PRO A 241 8.56 4.36 18.40
C PRO A 241 8.18 2.90 18.74
N PHE A 242 6.88 2.60 18.81
CA PHE A 242 6.40 1.24 19.05
C PHE A 242 6.77 0.28 17.91
N PHE A 243 6.54 0.68 16.65
CA PHE A 243 6.97 -0.11 15.49
C PHE A 243 8.49 -0.21 15.38
N ALA A 244 9.22 0.87 15.67
CA ALA A 244 10.68 0.85 15.70
C ALA A 244 11.21 -0.14 16.75
N LEU A 245 10.61 -0.17 17.94
CA LEU A 245 10.94 -1.14 18.99
C LEU A 245 10.64 -2.57 18.54
N LEU A 246 9.47 -2.82 17.93
CA LEU A 246 9.12 -4.13 17.40
C LEU A 246 10.10 -4.61 16.32
N LEU A 247 10.48 -3.73 15.39
CA LEU A 247 11.47 -4.02 14.36
C LEU A 247 12.85 -4.29 14.98
N TRP A 248 13.25 -3.52 16.00
CA TRP A 248 14.51 -3.72 16.71
C TRP A 248 14.53 -5.05 17.47
N LEU A 249 13.47 -5.40 18.18
CA LEU A 249 13.33 -6.70 18.86
C LEU A 249 13.32 -7.86 17.84
N GLY A 250 12.63 -7.68 16.71
CA GLY A 250 12.64 -8.63 15.60
C GLY A 250 14.05 -8.83 15.05
N TRP A 251 14.79 -7.74 14.83
CA TRP A 251 16.17 -7.75 14.39
C TRP A 251 17.08 -8.49 15.38
N GLN A 252 16.95 -8.23 16.68
CA GLN A 252 17.75 -8.92 17.72
C GLN A 252 17.56 -10.45 17.69
N LYS A 253 16.36 -10.93 17.37
CA LYS A 253 16.07 -12.37 17.26
C LYS A 253 16.64 -13.02 15.99
N VAL A 254 16.95 -12.22 14.97
CA VAL A 254 17.25 -12.70 13.63
C VAL A 254 18.67 -12.36 13.19
N LYS A 255 19.37 -11.45 13.89
CA LYS A 255 20.75 -11.01 13.58
C LYS A 255 21.82 -12.10 13.52
N HIS A 256 21.55 -13.28 14.08
CA HIS A 256 22.45 -14.44 14.05
C HIS A 256 22.05 -15.50 13.00
N ASN A 257 21.01 -15.24 12.20
CA ASN A 257 20.63 -16.18 11.14
C ASN A 257 21.65 -16.09 10.00
N GLU A 258 22.21 -17.23 9.63
CA GLU A 258 23.08 -17.31 8.45
C GLU A 258 22.24 -17.19 7.16
N PRO A 259 22.67 -16.38 6.18
CA PRO A 259 22.00 -16.26 4.89
C PRO A 259 22.16 -17.58 4.11
N LYS A 260 21.06 -18.08 3.54
CA LYS A 260 21.07 -19.27 2.66
C LYS A 260 21.40 -18.95 1.21
N SER A 261 21.43 -17.68 0.82
CA SER A 261 21.66 -17.26 -0.57
C SER A 261 23.14 -16.99 -0.84
N ALA A 262 23.70 -17.63 -1.87
CA ALA A 262 25.08 -17.43 -2.33
C ALA A 262 25.35 -16.05 -2.96
N LEU A 263 24.34 -15.18 -3.07
CA LEU A 263 24.47 -13.83 -3.63
C LEU A 263 25.06 -12.81 -2.63
N PHE A 264 25.17 -13.17 -1.35
CA PHE A 264 25.71 -12.33 -0.28
C PHE A 264 26.67 -13.07 0.66
N SER A 265 27.15 -14.27 0.27
CA SER A 265 28.27 -14.97 0.91
C SER A 265 29.59 -14.58 0.27
#